data_AF-A0A6C0J8T8-F1
#
_entry.id   AF-A0A6C0J8T8-F1
#
_cell.length_a   1.000
_cell.length_b   1.000
_cell.length_c   1.000
_cell.angle_alpha   90.00
_cell.angle_beta   90.00
_cell.angle_gamma   90.00
#
_symmetry.space_group_name_H-M   'P 1'
#
loop_
_entity.id
_entity.type
_entity.pdbx_description
1 polymer ?
#
loop_
_entity_poly.entity_id
_entity_poly.type
_entity_poly.pdbx_seq_one_letter_code
_entity_poly.pdbx_strand_id
1 'polypeptide(L)'
;MNWYNSLKKSSLTPPSYVFKIVWPILYTILTIAFIIIWLNKRCFPFCYPLVFFAIQMVFNLIWTTLFFVYNKPVWALIDVYLMIIFTIVSMIMFYKVNKVATYIMIPYLLWICFASYLNLYIVLNQNY
;
A
#
# COMPACT_ATOMS: atom_id res chain seq x y z
N MET A 1 20.33 7.70 6.69
CA MET A 1 20.61 6.26 6.49
C MET A 1 20.97 5.51 7.78
N ASN A 2 21.65 6.13 8.75
CA ASN A 2 22.10 5.44 9.98
C ASN A 2 20.97 4.96 10.91
N TRP A 3 19.85 5.70 11.00
CA TRP A 3 18.72 5.33 11.88
C TRP A 3 18.04 4.01 11.48
N TYR A 4 17.75 3.82 10.18
CA TYR A 4 17.15 2.57 9.71
C TYR A 4 18.06 1.37 9.98
N ASN A 5 19.38 1.55 9.94
CA ASN A 5 20.34 0.46 10.23
C ASN A 5 20.46 0.16 11.73
N SER A 6 20.10 1.08 12.62
CA SER A 6 20.08 0.86 14.08
C SER A 6 18.78 0.23 14.60
N LEU A 7 17.76 0.03 13.75
CA LEU A 7 16.51 -0.60 14.15
C LEU A 7 16.66 -2.12 14.32
N LYS A 8 15.96 -2.69 15.30
CA LYS A 8 15.82 -4.14 15.40
C LYS A 8 14.84 -4.62 14.33
N LYS A 9 15.38 -5.25 13.29
CA LYS A 9 14.63 -5.76 12.12
C LYS A 9 14.34 -7.24 12.26
N SER A 10 13.22 -7.68 11.70
CA SER A 10 12.92 -9.11 11.59
C SER A 10 13.93 -9.78 10.64
N SER A 11 14.22 -11.06 10.84
CA SER A 11 15.00 -11.88 9.91
C SER A 11 14.39 -11.95 8.51
N LEU A 12 13.09 -11.68 8.40
CA LEU A 12 12.35 -11.62 7.14
C LEU A 12 12.51 -10.28 6.40
N THR A 13 13.22 -9.29 6.97
CA THR A 13 13.33 -7.96 6.34
C THR A 13 14.22 -8.06 5.10
N PRO A 14 13.67 -7.82 3.89
CA PRO A 14 14.47 -7.94 2.68
C PRO A 14 15.50 -6.79 2.61
N PRO A 15 16.56 -6.96 1.82
CA PRO A 15 17.51 -5.89 1.55
C PRO A 15 16.81 -4.62 1.05
N SER A 16 17.34 -3.45 1.41
CA SER A 16 16.72 -2.14 1.10
C SER A 16 16.48 -1.91 -0.41
N TYR A 17 17.24 -2.56 -1.29
CA TYR A 17 17.04 -2.46 -2.74
C TYR A 17 15.75 -3.14 -3.22
N VAL A 18 15.26 -4.16 -2.50
CA VAL A 18 14.03 -4.89 -2.87
C VAL A 18 12.84 -3.94 -2.86
N PHE A 19 12.75 -3.08 -1.85
CA PHE A 19 11.72 -2.03 -1.78
C PHE A 19 11.76 -1.10 -3.00
N LYS A 20 12.97 -0.73 -3.47
CA LYS A 20 13.12 0.15 -4.65
C LYS A 20 12.65 -0.50 -5.96
N ILE A 21 12.67 -1.83 -6.05
CA ILE A 21 12.26 -2.57 -7.25
C ILE A 21 10.76 -2.88 -7.20
N VAL A 22 10.26 -3.32 -6.03
CA VAL A 22 8.88 -3.78 -5.88
C VAL A 22 7.89 -2.62 -6.01
N TRP A 23 8.17 -1.45 -5.43
CA TRP A 23 7.25 -0.30 -5.50
C TRP A 23 6.92 0.15 -6.94
N PRO A 24 7.89 0.38 -7.84
CA PRO A 24 7.59 0.69 -9.25
C PRO A 24 6.72 -0.36 -9.96
N ILE A 25 6.99 -1.65 -9.71
CA ILE A 25 6.20 -2.75 -10.28
C ILE A 25 4.75 -2.67 -9.77
N LEU A 26 4.56 -2.47 -8.47
CA LEU A 26 3.24 -2.32 -7.87
C LEU A 26 2.51 -1.06 -8.38
N TYR A 27 3.20 0.06 -8.54
CA TYR A 27 2.58 1.26 -9.14
C TYR A 27 2.16 1.04 -10.58
N THR A 28 2.91 0.23 -11.34
CA THR A 28 2.52 -0.16 -12.71
C THR A 28 1.24 -0.99 -12.69
N ILE A 29 1.19 -1.99 -11.81
CA ILE A 29 0.02 -2.85 -11.59
C ILE A 29 -1.22 -2.03 -11.18
N LEU A 30 -1.05 -1.09 -10.24
CA LEU A 30 -2.12 -0.19 -9.78
C LEU A 30 -2.62 0.73 -10.91
N THR A 31 -1.70 1.25 -11.73
CA THR A 31 -2.05 2.09 -12.88
C THR A 31 -2.84 1.31 -13.92
N ILE A 32 -2.46 0.06 -14.20
CA ILE A 32 -3.21 -0.83 -15.08
C ILE A 32 -4.63 -1.08 -14.52
N ALA A 33 -4.75 -1.40 -13.23
CA ALA A 33 -6.05 -1.60 -12.59
C ALA A 33 -6.92 -0.34 -12.68
N PHE A 34 -6.33 0.84 -12.47
CA PHE A 34 -7.00 2.14 -12.63
C PHE A 34 -7.53 2.34 -14.06
N ILE A 35 -6.68 2.13 -15.08
CA ILE A 35 -7.06 2.31 -16.49
C ILE A 35 -8.21 1.37 -16.88
N ILE A 36 -8.17 0.11 -16.44
CA ILE A 36 -9.24 -0.87 -16.72
C ILE A 36 -10.60 -0.40 -16.17
N ILE A 37 -10.61 0.17 -14.96
CA ILE A 37 -11.84 0.69 -14.34
C ILE A 37 -12.28 2.00 -15.00
N TRP A 38 -11.33 2.91 -15.27
CA TRP A 38 -11.59 4.20 -15.90
C TRP A 38 -12.24 4.06 -17.28
N LEU A 39 -11.76 3.12 -18.10
CA LEU A 39 -12.29 2.88 -19.45
C LEU A 39 -13.60 2.05 -19.45
N ASN A 40 -14.07 1.58 -18.30
CA ASN A 40 -15.27 0.76 -18.22
C ASN A 40 -16.54 1.61 -18.30
N LYS A 41 -17.40 1.34 -19.30
CA LYS A 41 -18.66 2.06 -19.52
C LYS A 41 -19.64 2.00 -18.33
N ARG A 42 -19.50 1.03 -17.43
CA ARG A 42 -20.29 0.93 -16.18
C ARG A 42 -20.04 2.06 -15.19
N CYS A 43 -19.00 2.86 -15.41
CA CYS A 43 -18.59 3.95 -14.54
C CYS A 43 -19.11 5.34 -14.95
N PHE A 44 -19.96 5.43 -15.97
CA PHE A 44 -20.53 6.68 -16.43
C PHE A 44 -21.83 7.02 -15.67
N PRO A 45 -22.04 8.26 -15.20
CA PRO A 45 -21.18 9.45 -15.32
C PRO A 45 -20.15 9.61 -14.19
N PHE A 46 -20.28 8.88 -13.08
CA PHE A 46 -19.38 9.00 -11.93
C PHE A 46 -18.88 7.63 -11.44
N CYS A 47 -17.56 7.48 -11.42
CA CYS A 47 -16.90 6.24 -11.05
C CYS A 47 -16.49 6.30 -9.57
N TYR A 48 -17.47 6.20 -8.68
CA TYR A 48 -17.28 6.17 -7.22
C TYR A 48 -16.18 5.20 -6.74
N PRO A 49 -15.95 4.01 -7.36
CA PRO A 49 -14.86 3.11 -6.97
C PRO A 49 -13.47 3.74 -7.02
N LEU A 50 -13.23 4.73 -7.89
CA LEU A 50 -11.93 5.38 -8.03
C LEU A 50 -11.61 6.36 -6.90
N VAL A 51 -12.63 6.83 -6.17
CA VAL A 51 -12.44 7.72 -5.02
C VAL A 51 -11.67 6.98 -3.93
N PHE A 52 -12.06 5.75 -3.60
CA PHE A 52 -11.34 4.93 -2.62
C PHE A 52 -9.94 4.55 -3.10
N PHE A 53 -9.79 4.32 -4.40
CA PHE A 53 -8.47 4.06 -4.99
C PHE A 53 -7.55 5.29 -4.85
N ALA A 54 -8.06 6.50 -5.06
CA ALA A 54 -7.31 7.73 -4.84
C ALA A 54 -6.96 7.92 -3.36
N ILE A 55 -7.92 7.64 -2.45
CA ILE A 55 -7.71 7.72 -1.01
C ILE A 55 -6.57 6.77 -0.58
N GLN A 56 -6.58 5.50 -1.02
CA GLN A 56 -5.49 4.58 -0.66
C GLN A 56 -4.12 5.03 -1.20
N MET A 57 -4.07 5.66 -2.39
CA MET A 57 -2.82 6.25 -2.92
C MET A 57 -2.30 7.39 -2.04
N VAL A 58 -3.19 8.21 -1.46
CA VAL A 58 -2.79 9.27 -0.52
C VAL A 58 -2.17 8.67 0.74
N PHE A 59 -2.81 7.67 1.34
CA PHE A 59 -2.23 6.93 2.48
C PHE A 59 -0.89 6.31 2.11
N ASN A 60 -0.75 5.75 0.91
CA ASN A 60 0.51 5.19 0.43
C ASN A 60 1.67 6.20 0.44
N LEU A 61 1.42 7.45 0.02
CA LEU A 61 2.39 8.53 0.06
C LEU A 61 2.71 8.95 1.51
N ILE A 62 1.68 9.10 2.34
CA ILE A 62 1.82 9.47 3.76
C ILE A 62 2.67 8.44 4.50
N TRP A 63 2.43 7.14 4.28
CA TRP A 63 3.19 6.05 4.88
C TRP A 63 4.70 6.23 4.70
N THR A 64 5.12 6.49 3.46
CA THR A 64 6.54 6.62 3.11
C THR A 64 7.16 7.83 3.82
N THR A 65 6.44 8.95 3.91
CA THR A 65 6.88 10.14 4.63
C THR A 65 6.95 9.92 6.15
N LEU A 66 5.91 9.32 6.75
CA LEU A 66 5.88 9.03 8.19
C LEU A 66 7.01 8.09 8.62
N PHE A 67 7.29 7.06 7.82
CA PHE A 67 8.29 6.06 8.15
C PHE A 67 9.72 6.56 7.92
N PHE A 68 10.02 7.12 6.74
CA PHE A 68 11.40 7.45 6.36
C PHE A 68 11.82 8.89 6.68
N VAL A 69 10.89 9.86 6.66
CA VAL A 69 11.21 11.28 6.91
C VAL A 69 11.04 11.60 8.38
N TYR A 70 9.89 11.25 8.95
CA TYR A 70 9.57 11.58 10.34
C TYR A 70 10.05 10.55 11.36
N ASN A 71 10.52 9.37 10.92
CA ASN A 71 10.95 8.28 11.80
C ASN A 71 9.89 7.96 12.88
N LYS A 72 8.61 7.99 12.51
CA LYS A 72 7.45 7.74 13.39
C LYS A 72 6.77 6.40 13.03
N PRO A 73 7.37 5.25 13.38
CA PRO A 73 6.88 3.93 12.97
C PRO A 73 5.50 3.58 13.53
N VAL A 74 5.15 4.03 14.74
CA VAL A 74 3.80 3.86 15.32
C VAL A 74 2.73 4.54 14.46
N TRP A 75 2.98 5.79 14.02
CA TRP A 75 2.06 6.51 13.15
C TRP A 75 1.99 5.90 11.75
N ALA A 76 3.14 5.47 11.20
CA ALA A 76 3.18 4.72 9.96
C ALA A 76 2.45 3.38 10.05
N LEU A 77 2.33 2.78 11.25
CA LEU A 77 1.60 1.54 11.46
C LEU A 77 0.08 1.77 11.40
N ILE A 78 -0.41 2.84 12.02
CA ILE A 78 -1.82 3.22 11.90
C ILE A 78 -2.16 3.52 10.43
N ASP A 79 -1.29 4.26 9.75
CA ASP A 79 -1.44 4.64 8.35
C ASP A 79 -1.49 3.42 7.41
N VAL A 80 -0.59 2.43 7.57
CA VAL A 80 -0.59 1.22 6.73
C VAL A 80 -1.85 0.38 6.93
N TYR A 81 -2.42 0.34 8.14
CA TYR A 81 -3.71 -0.34 8.36
C TYR A 81 -4.86 0.37 7.68
N LEU A 82 -4.90 1.71 7.72
CA LEU A 82 -5.89 2.48 6.96
C LEU A 82 -5.73 2.24 5.45
N MET A 83 -4.50 2.25 4.94
CA MET A 83 -4.21 1.93 3.55
C MET A 83 -4.71 0.54 3.15
N ILE A 84 -4.52 -0.48 4.00
CA ILE A 84 -5.04 -1.85 3.76
C ILE A 84 -6.57 -1.84 3.69
N ILE A 85 -7.25 -1.18 4.62
CA ILE A 85 -8.72 -1.09 4.64
C ILE A 85 -9.22 -0.44 3.34
N PHE A 86 -8.67 0.72 2.96
CA PHE A 86 -9.07 1.41 1.74
C PHE A 86 -8.73 0.61 0.47
N THR A 87 -7.65 -0.16 0.48
CA THR A 87 -7.31 -1.08 -0.61
C THR A 87 -8.35 -2.19 -0.75
N ILE A 88 -8.77 -2.81 0.36
CA ILE A 88 -9.82 -3.85 0.35
C ILE A 88 -11.16 -3.28 -0.11
N VAL A 89 -11.54 -2.10 0.38
CA VAL A 89 -12.77 -1.41 -0.07
C VAL A 89 -12.70 -1.12 -1.57
N SER A 90 -11.55 -0.65 -2.08
CA SER A 90 -11.34 -0.42 -3.51
C SER A 90 -11.48 -1.72 -4.31
N MET A 91 -10.91 -2.83 -3.83
CA MET A 91 -11.03 -4.14 -4.46
C MET A 91 -12.48 -4.64 -4.51
N ILE A 92 -13.25 -4.50 -3.42
CA ILE A 92 -14.68 -4.88 -3.39
C ILE A 92 -15.49 -4.06 -4.41
N MET A 93 -15.19 -2.76 -4.51
CA MET A 93 -15.86 -1.88 -5.48
C MET A 93 -15.44 -2.20 -6.91
N PHE A 94 -14.16 -2.47 -7.15
CA PHE A 94 -13.64 -2.88 -8.46
C PHE A 94 -14.24 -4.21 -8.88
N TYR A 95 -14.50 -5.13 -7.96
CA TYR A 95 -15.05 -6.45 -8.28
C TYR A 95 -16.42 -6.37 -8.95
N LYS A 96 -17.25 -5.40 -8.53
CA LYS A 96 -18.57 -5.13 -9.11
C LYS A 96 -18.48 -4.58 -10.54
N VAL A 97 -17.38 -3.89 -10.87
CA VAL A 97 -17.14 -3.26 -12.17
C VAL A 97 -16.38 -4.18 -13.12
N ASN A 98 -15.22 -4.67 -12.69
CA ASN A 98 -14.34 -5.56 -13.44
C ASN A 98 -13.51 -6.47 -12.50
N LYS A 99 -13.71 -7.78 -12.60
CA LYS A 99 -12.97 -8.78 -11.80
C LYS A 99 -11.47 -8.81 -12.08
N VAL A 100 -11.06 -8.55 -13.32
CA VAL A 100 -9.64 -8.53 -13.72
C VAL A 100 -8.90 -7.42 -12.99
N ALA A 101 -9.46 -6.21 -12.95
CA ALA A 101 -8.88 -5.09 -12.21
C ALA A 101 -8.71 -5.42 -10.72
N THR A 102 -9.64 -6.18 -10.14
CA THR A 102 -9.57 -6.61 -8.73
C THR A 102 -8.45 -7.60 -8.50
N TYR A 103 -8.32 -8.63 -9.35
CA TYR A 103 -7.28 -9.64 -9.20
C TYR A 103 -5.86 -9.07 -9.39
N ILE A 104 -5.72 -8.08 -10.27
CA ILE A 104 -4.45 -7.35 -10.47
C ILE A 104 -4.02 -6.62 -9.18
N MET A 105 -4.93 -6.24 -8.28
CA MET A 105 -4.58 -5.60 -7.00
C MET A 105 -4.13 -6.60 -5.91
N ILE A 106 -4.27 -7.92 -6.09
CA ILE A 106 -3.89 -8.91 -5.08
C ILE A 106 -2.40 -8.84 -4.71
N PRO A 107 -1.44 -8.80 -5.67
CA PRO A 107 -0.02 -8.66 -5.36
C PRO A 107 0.28 -7.40 -4.53
N TYR A 108 -0.43 -6.30 -4.79
CA TYR A 108 -0.31 -5.07 -4.01
C TYR A 108 -0.79 -5.26 -2.58
N LEU A 109 -1.97 -5.85 -2.38
CA LEU A 109 -2.52 -6.15 -1.05
C LEU A 109 -1.57 -7.02 -0.23
N LEU A 110 -1.00 -8.06 -0.83
CA LEU A 110 -0.02 -8.93 -0.16
C LEU A 110 1.23 -8.16 0.26
N TRP A 111 1.72 -7.26 -0.59
CA TRP A 111 2.89 -6.45 -0.27
C TRP A 111 2.65 -5.47 0.88
N ILE A 112 1.51 -4.77 0.90
CA ILE A 112 1.20 -3.84 1.99
C ILE A 112 0.94 -4.57 3.32
N CYS A 113 0.41 -5.79 3.30
CA CYS A 113 0.33 -6.66 4.48
C CYS A 113 1.71 -7.11 4.97
N PHE A 114 2.63 -7.38 4.05
CA PHE A 114 4.01 -7.69 4.43
C PHE A 114 4.73 -6.46 5.02
N ALA A 115 4.52 -5.27 4.43
CA ALA A 115 5.04 -4.01 4.95
C ALA A 115 4.47 -3.68 6.35
N SER A 116 3.19 -3.97 6.59
CA SER A 116 2.58 -3.78 7.91
C SER A 116 3.15 -4.72 8.95
N TYR A 117 3.40 -6.00 8.61
CA TYR A 117 4.10 -6.94 9.48
C TYR A 117 5.50 -6.45 9.86
N LEU A 118 6.28 -5.95 8.89
CA LEU A 118 7.62 -5.42 9.17
C LEU A 118 7.57 -4.18 10.08
N ASN A 119 6.62 -3.27 9.85
CA ASN A 119 6.45 -2.09 10.68
C ASN A 119 5.99 -2.45 12.11
N LEU A 120 5.05 -3.40 12.23
CA LEU A 120 4.59 -3.92 13.52
C LEU A 120 5.75 -4.53 14.31
N TYR A 121 6.60 -5.31 13.64
CA TYR A 121 7.79 -5.90 14.27
C TYR A 121 8.72 -4.83 14.84
N ILE A 122 8.94 -3.74 14.09
CA ILE A 122 9.76 -2.62 14.57
C ILE A 122 9.09 -1.98 15.78
N VAL A 123 7.78 -1.69 15.72
CA VAL A 123 7.06 -1.08 16.84
C VAL A 123 7.12 -1.91 18.13
N LEU A 124 7.04 -3.25 18.02
CA LEU A 124 7.05 -4.14 19.19
C LEU A 124 8.45 -4.38 19.78
N ASN A 125 9.50 -4.33 18.96
CA ASN A 125 10.87 -4.66 19.39
C ASN A 125 11.75 -3.44 19.68
N GLN A 126 11.25 -2.24 19.37
CA GLN A 126 11.93 -0.98 19.57
C GLN A 126 11.33 -0.29 20.81
N ASN A 127 12.14 -0.08 21.85
CA ASN A 127 11.74 0.80 22.95
C ASN A 127 11.90 2.25 22.47
N TYR A 128 10.79 2.99 22.40
CA TYR A 128 10.74 4.42 22.04
C TYR A 128 10.81 5.30 23.27
#